data_AF-A0A552DL13-F1
#
_entry.id   AF-A0A552DL13-F1
#
_cell.length_a   1.000
_cell.length_b   1.000
_cell.length_c   1.000
_cell.angle_alpha   90.00
_cell.angle_beta   90.00
_cell.angle_gamma   90.00
#
_symmetry.space_group_name_H-M   'P 1'
#
loop_
_entity.id
_entity.type
_entity.pdbx_description
1 polymer ?
#
loop_
_entity_poly.entity_id
_entity_poly.type
_entity_poly.pdbx_seq_one_letter_code
_entity_poly.pdbx_strand_id
1 'polypeptide(L)'
;MTSTLLPIIPPIYDVLFDFAQSDGFWANLETAFGTNYDVVKATQLRQQWQSRNFSQLPEIEVLSGEVLGTANGAYSSSKNKIYLSAYFLNTASSAAIINVILEEIGHYVDAQINPVDSAGDEGAIFAELVQRGALSDSQLALLRAENDWQR
;
A
#
# COMPACT_ATOMS: atom_id res chain seq x y z
N MET A 1 15.47 7.15 15.63
CA MET A 1 14.73 7.38 14.36
C MET A 1 13.29 6.83 14.39
N THR A 2 12.80 6.29 15.52
CA THR A 2 11.42 5.76 15.67
C THR A 2 10.36 6.84 15.94
N SER A 3 10.78 8.06 16.29
CA SER A 3 9.87 9.15 16.70
C SER A 3 9.01 9.71 15.56
N THR A 4 9.47 9.60 14.31
CA THR A 4 8.79 10.18 13.13
C THR A 4 7.68 9.29 12.57
N LEU A 5 7.75 7.96 12.79
CA LEU A 5 6.69 7.03 12.35
C LEU A 5 5.54 6.92 13.34
N LEU A 6 5.79 7.11 14.64
CA LEU A 6 4.76 6.98 15.68
C LEU A 6 3.47 7.80 15.41
N PRO A 7 3.53 9.07 14.96
CA PRO A 7 2.30 9.81 14.61
C PRO A 7 1.69 9.43 13.25
N ILE A 8 2.40 8.65 12.41
CA ILE A 8 1.99 8.32 11.04
C ILE A 8 1.25 6.98 10.97
N ILE A 9 1.58 6.03 11.85
CA ILE A 9 0.95 4.70 11.84
C ILE A 9 -0.56 4.74 12.14
N PRO A 10 -1.07 5.48 13.16
CA PRO A 10 -2.51 5.45 13.45
C PRO A 10 -3.40 5.91 12.28
N PRO A 11 -3.07 7.02 11.56
CA PRO A 11 -3.80 7.40 10.35
C PRO A 11 -3.87 6.32 9.27
N ILE A 12 -2.79 5.56 9.06
CA ILE A 12 -2.78 4.45 8.07
C ILE A 12 -3.78 3.37 8.50
N TYR A 13 -3.78 3.01 9.78
CA TYR A 13 -4.72 2.02 10.32
C TYR A 13 -6.17 2.48 10.23
N ASP A 14 -6.43 3.77 10.44
CA ASP A 14 -7.77 4.34 10.29
C ASP A 14 -8.23 4.27 8.82
N VAL A 15 -7.36 4.63 7.86
CA VAL A 15 -7.67 4.50 6.42
C VAL A 15 -8.00 3.05 6.03
N LEU A 16 -7.18 2.08 6.47
CA LEU A 16 -7.41 0.67 6.16
C LEU A 16 -8.67 0.12 6.86
N PHE A 17 -8.91 0.54 8.10
CA PHE A 17 -10.13 0.20 8.83
C PHE A 17 -11.37 0.71 8.10
N ASP A 18 -11.40 2.00 7.75
CA ASP A 18 -12.53 2.62 7.04
C ASP A 18 -12.75 1.99 5.66
N PHE A 19 -11.66 1.73 4.92
CA PHE A 19 -11.72 1.03 3.65
C PHE A 19 -12.35 -0.37 3.78
N ALA A 20 -11.97 -1.14 4.80
CA ALA A 20 -12.51 -2.48 5.04
C ALA A 20 -14.01 -2.48 5.40
N GLN A 21 -14.51 -1.38 5.97
CA GLN A 21 -15.94 -1.17 6.24
C GLN A 21 -16.72 -0.69 5.00
N SER A 22 -16.03 -0.11 4.01
CA SER A 22 -16.69 0.53 2.86
C SER A 22 -17.46 -0.47 1.98
N ASP A 23 -18.57 0.00 1.41
CA ASP A 23 -19.30 -0.72 0.36
C ASP A 23 -18.47 -0.87 -0.92
N GLY A 24 -17.49 0.03 -1.12
CA GLY A 24 -16.57 0.04 -2.26
C GLY A 24 -15.40 -0.94 -2.15
N PHE A 25 -15.26 -1.67 -1.04
CA PHE A 25 -14.10 -2.56 -0.80
C PHE A 25 -13.80 -3.48 -1.98
N TRP A 26 -14.79 -4.25 -2.44
CA TRP A 26 -14.60 -5.22 -3.51
C TRP A 26 -14.33 -4.57 -4.87
N ALA A 27 -15.07 -3.52 -5.21
CA ALA A 27 -14.87 -2.79 -6.47
C ALA A 27 -13.47 -2.15 -6.55
N ASN A 28 -12.95 -1.66 -5.43
CA ASN A 28 -11.64 -1.05 -5.36
C ASN A 28 -10.52 -2.11 -5.40
N LEU A 29 -10.70 -3.28 -4.77
CA LEU A 29 -9.79 -4.41 -4.94
C LEU A 29 -9.74 -4.88 -6.39
N GLU A 30 -10.90 -5.01 -7.05
CA GLU A 30 -10.95 -5.40 -8.47
C GLU A 30 -10.26 -4.36 -9.37
N THR A 31 -10.37 -3.08 -9.02
CA THR A 31 -9.72 -1.98 -9.77
C THR A 31 -8.21 -2.03 -9.65
N ALA A 32 -7.69 -2.26 -8.44
CA ALA A 32 -6.26 -2.33 -8.15
C ALA A 32 -5.62 -3.64 -8.62
N PHE A 33 -6.23 -4.78 -8.30
CA PHE A 33 -5.60 -6.10 -8.35
C PHE A 33 -6.21 -7.06 -9.39
N GLY A 34 -7.15 -6.57 -10.20
CA GLY A 34 -7.87 -7.37 -11.19
C GLY A 34 -8.94 -8.28 -10.56
N THR A 35 -9.52 -9.18 -11.36
CA THR A 35 -10.68 -9.99 -10.94
C THR A 35 -10.37 -11.43 -10.57
N ASN A 36 -9.12 -11.86 -10.71
CA ASN A 36 -8.70 -13.26 -10.53
C ASN A 36 -7.99 -13.52 -9.18
N TYR A 37 -8.03 -12.58 -8.25
CA TYR A 37 -7.41 -12.75 -6.93
C TYR A 37 -8.15 -13.77 -6.06
N ASP A 38 -7.45 -14.28 -5.05
CA ASP A 38 -8.01 -15.19 -4.05
C ASP A 38 -8.96 -14.45 -3.10
N VAL A 39 -10.27 -14.56 -3.39
CA VAL A 39 -11.35 -13.94 -2.61
C VAL A 39 -11.35 -14.41 -1.15
N VAL A 40 -10.90 -15.63 -0.84
CA VAL A 40 -10.84 -16.14 0.53
C VAL A 40 -9.78 -15.37 1.32
N LYS A 41 -8.58 -15.19 0.76
CA LYS A 41 -7.53 -14.39 1.39
C LYS A 41 -7.91 -12.92 1.50
N ALA A 42 -8.51 -12.34 0.46
CA ALA A 42 -9.02 -10.97 0.52
C ALA A 42 -10.08 -10.77 1.61
N THR A 43 -10.97 -11.76 1.80
CA THR A 43 -11.96 -11.77 2.89
C THR A 43 -11.29 -11.83 4.26
N GLN A 44 -10.23 -12.63 4.42
CA GLN A 44 -9.47 -12.72 5.68
C GLN A 44 -8.79 -11.39 6.02
N LEU A 45 -8.13 -10.75 5.05
CA LEU A 45 -7.53 -9.42 5.21
C LEU A 45 -8.59 -8.40 5.63
N ARG A 46 -9.74 -8.39 4.96
CA ARG A 46 -10.87 -7.52 5.31
C ARG A 46 -11.30 -7.69 6.77
N GLN A 47 -11.51 -8.93 7.22
CA GLN A 47 -11.96 -9.21 8.59
C GLN A 47 -10.93 -8.79 9.65
N GLN A 48 -9.63 -8.94 9.34
CA GLN A 48 -8.56 -8.47 10.21
C GLN A 48 -8.61 -6.94 10.32
N TRP A 49 -8.69 -6.22 9.21
CA TRP A 49 -8.78 -4.77 9.22
C TRP A 49 -10.05 -4.25 9.90
N GLN A 50 -11.21 -4.88 9.65
CA GLN A 50 -12.48 -4.54 10.32
C GLN A 50 -12.42 -4.71 11.84
N SER A 51 -11.56 -5.59 12.36
CA SER A 51 -11.34 -5.78 13.80
C SER A 51 -10.17 -4.95 14.35
N ARG A 52 -9.63 -4.02 13.56
CA ARG A 52 -8.41 -3.25 13.86
C ARG A 52 -7.19 -4.12 14.17
N ASN A 53 -7.17 -5.34 13.61
CA ASN A 53 -6.03 -6.21 13.65
C ASN A 53 -5.16 -5.95 12.40
N PHE A 54 -3.99 -5.35 12.66
CA PHE A 54 -2.98 -5.03 11.64
C PHE A 54 -1.66 -5.80 11.87
N SER A 55 -1.68 -6.82 12.73
CA SER A 55 -0.48 -7.60 13.09
C SER A 55 0.14 -8.37 11.91
N GLN A 56 -0.63 -8.57 10.84
CA GLN A 56 -0.20 -9.17 9.59
C GLN A 56 0.55 -8.21 8.66
N LEU A 57 0.41 -6.89 8.86
CA LEU A 57 1.07 -5.92 8.00
C LEU A 57 2.59 -6.03 8.13
N PRO A 58 3.35 -5.81 7.04
CA PRO A 58 4.80 -5.84 7.07
C PRO A 58 5.39 -4.84 8.08
N GLU A 59 6.51 -5.22 8.70
CA GLU A 59 7.28 -4.28 9.50
C GLU A 59 7.88 -3.19 8.62
N ILE A 60 7.89 -1.95 9.11
CA ILE A 60 8.52 -0.82 8.43
C ILE A 60 9.95 -0.65 8.93
N GLU A 61 10.92 -0.76 8.03
CA GLU A 61 12.34 -0.56 8.28
C GLU A 61 12.83 0.70 7.56
N VAL A 62 13.43 1.62 8.29
CA VAL A 62 13.97 2.86 7.73
C VAL A 62 15.43 2.63 7.33
N LEU A 63 15.73 2.82 6.05
CA LEU A 63 17.08 2.64 5.50
C LEU A 63 17.78 4.00 5.34
N SER A 64 19.04 4.06 5.75
CA SER A 64 19.93 5.20 5.48
C SER A 64 20.70 5.00 4.18
N GLY A 65 20.82 6.05 3.37
CA GLY A 65 21.62 6.05 2.14
C GLY A 65 20.89 5.57 0.89
N GLU A 66 21.66 5.34 -0.18
CA GLU A 66 21.20 5.07 -1.55
C GLU A 66 20.64 3.64 -1.78
N VAL A 67 20.30 2.90 -0.71
CA VAL A 67 19.88 1.49 -0.82
C VAL A 67 18.61 1.33 -1.66
N LEU A 68 17.72 2.32 -1.59
CA LEU A 68 16.49 2.36 -2.39
C LEU A 68 16.66 3.11 -3.72
N GLY A 69 17.89 3.55 -4.05
CA GLY A 69 18.12 4.39 -5.23
C GLY A 69 17.28 5.67 -5.19
N THR A 70 16.39 5.82 -6.17
CA THR A 70 15.45 6.93 -6.29
C THR A 70 14.10 6.70 -5.60
N ALA A 71 13.83 5.47 -5.13
CA ALA A 71 12.57 5.12 -4.49
C ALA A 71 12.45 5.69 -3.07
N ASN A 72 11.24 6.13 -2.74
CA ASN A 72 10.89 6.66 -1.41
C ASN A 72 10.50 5.54 -0.43
N GLY A 73 9.93 4.46 -0.96
CA GLY A 73 9.56 3.23 -0.27
C GLY A 73 9.80 2.01 -1.16
N ALA A 74 9.79 0.82 -0.57
CA ALA A 74 9.71 -0.44 -1.30
C ALA A 74 9.22 -1.59 -0.40
N TYR A 75 8.26 -2.37 -0.87
CA TYR A 75 7.85 -3.63 -0.27
C TYR A 75 8.72 -4.79 -0.78
N SER A 76 9.21 -5.62 0.14
CA SER A 76 9.92 -6.85 -0.18
C SER A 76 9.10 -8.06 0.25
N SER A 77 8.49 -8.73 -0.72
CA SER A 77 7.73 -9.98 -0.50
C SER A 77 8.58 -11.08 0.14
N SER A 78 9.84 -11.23 -0.29
CA SER A 78 10.77 -12.24 0.24
C SER A 78 11.11 -12.08 1.74
N LYS A 79 11.04 -10.85 2.26
CA LYS A 79 11.34 -10.52 3.66
C LYS A 79 10.10 -10.14 4.46
N ASN A 80 8.96 -9.98 3.77
CA ASN A 80 7.74 -9.36 4.29
C ASN A 80 8.02 -8.06 5.06
N LYS A 81 8.69 -7.12 4.41
CA LYS A 81 9.07 -5.82 4.99
C LYS A 81 8.81 -4.67 4.05
N ILE A 82 8.41 -3.54 4.62
CA ILE A 82 8.37 -2.26 3.93
C ILE A 82 9.63 -1.50 4.29
N TYR A 83 10.38 -1.07 3.28
CA TYR A 83 11.54 -0.21 3.43
C TYR A 83 11.13 1.22 3.14
N LEU A 84 11.61 2.17 3.94
CA LEU A 84 11.41 3.61 3.69
C LEU A 84 12.74 4.35 3.68
N SER A 85 12.88 5.30 2.77
CA SER A 85 14.03 6.18 2.71
C SER A 85 14.06 7.11 3.92
N ALA A 86 15.17 7.10 4.68
CA ALA A 86 15.37 8.06 5.77
C ALA A 86 15.33 9.51 5.28
N TYR A 87 15.81 9.78 4.06
CA TYR A 87 15.76 11.13 3.48
C TYR A 87 14.31 11.56 3.23
N PHE A 88 13.51 10.69 2.61
CA PHE A 88 12.09 10.92 2.37
C PHE A 88 11.35 11.17 3.69
N LEU A 89 11.55 10.31 4.69
CA LEU A 89 10.92 10.43 6.00
C LEU A 89 11.22 11.76 6.72
N ASN A 90 12.38 12.36 6.47
CA ASN A 90 12.78 13.62 7.10
C ASN A 90 12.40 14.88 6.30
N THR A 91 12.04 14.75 5.02
CA THR A 91 11.82 15.89 4.11
C THR A 91 10.40 15.98 3.57
N ALA A 92 9.70 14.85 3.49
CA ALA A 92 8.35 14.78 2.96
C ALA A 92 7.29 15.22 4.00
N SER A 93 6.12 15.58 3.50
CA SER A 93 4.95 15.84 4.36
C SER A 93 4.39 14.53 4.92
N SER A 94 3.69 14.61 6.05
CA SER A 94 2.99 13.43 6.62
C SER A 94 2.06 12.77 5.62
N ALA A 95 1.35 13.55 4.79
CA ALA A 95 0.45 13.03 3.77
C ALA A 95 1.20 12.23 2.69
N ALA A 96 2.37 12.72 2.25
CA ALA A 96 3.20 11.99 1.29
C ALA A 96 3.74 10.69 1.89
N ILE A 97 4.15 10.70 3.17
CA ILE A 97 4.63 9.50 3.86
C ILE A 97 3.50 8.46 4.01
N ILE A 98 2.30 8.89 4.40
CA ILE A 98 1.12 8.01 4.48
C ILE A 98 0.82 7.40 3.12
N ASN A 99 0.85 8.20 2.05
CA ASN A 99 0.59 7.72 0.70
C ASN A 99 1.56 6.62 0.27
N VAL A 100 2.87 6.83 0.45
CA VAL A 100 3.89 5.82 0.11
C VAL A 100 3.70 4.56 0.94
N ILE A 101 3.45 4.67 2.25
CA ILE A 101 3.22 3.46 3.07
C ILE A 101 1.97 2.70 2.64
N LEU A 102 0.89 3.39 2.26
CA LEU A 102 -0.32 2.74 1.75
C LEU A 102 -0.06 2.06 0.40
N GLU A 103 0.79 2.63 -0.45
CA GLU A 103 1.25 2.03 -1.70
C GLU A 103 2.00 0.73 -1.44
N GLU A 104 2.96 0.73 -0.51
CA GLU A 104 3.69 -0.48 -0.14
C GLU A 104 2.81 -1.54 0.54
N ILE A 105 1.77 -1.12 1.26
CA ILE A 105 0.74 -2.03 1.78
C ILE A 105 -0.09 -2.62 0.65
N GLY A 106 -0.35 -1.86 -0.42
CA GLY A 106 -1.00 -2.34 -1.64
C GLY A 106 -0.23 -3.48 -2.30
N HIS A 107 1.09 -3.32 -2.50
CA HIS A 107 1.95 -4.41 -2.99
C HIS A 107 1.97 -5.62 -2.06
N TYR A 108 1.94 -5.42 -0.73
CA TYR A 108 1.78 -6.51 0.22
C TYR A 108 0.46 -7.26 0.00
N VAL A 109 -0.65 -6.54 -0.15
CA VAL A 109 -1.97 -7.15 -0.39
C VAL A 109 -1.98 -7.94 -1.68
N ASP A 110 -1.48 -7.36 -2.78
CA ASP A 110 -1.37 -8.06 -4.06
C ASP A 110 -0.61 -9.37 -3.91
N ALA A 111 0.57 -9.33 -3.31
CA ALA A 111 1.38 -10.51 -3.06
C ALA A 111 0.71 -11.57 -2.15
N GLN A 112 -0.27 -11.19 -1.33
CA GLN A 112 -1.05 -12.16 -0.55
C GLN A 112 -2.12 -12.83 -1.40
N ILE A 113 -2.87 -12.04 -2.17
CA ILE A 113 -4.12 -12.48 -2.82
C ILE A 113 -3.92 -12.96 -4.25
N ASN A 114 -2.86 -12.51 -4.92
CA ASN A 114 -2.54 -12.89 -6.29
C ASN A 114 -1.31 -13.81 -6.34
N PRO A 115 -1.33 -14.85 -7.21
CA PRO A 115 -0.16 -15.71 -7.44
C PRO A 115 0.87 -15.08 -8.39
N VAL A 116 0.45 -14.07 -9.15
CA VAL A 116 1.26 -13.32 -10.10
C VAL A 116 0.96 -11.85 -9.86
N ASP A 117 2.02 -11.06 -9.79
CA ASP A 117 1.99 -9.60 -9.65
C ASP A 117 0.94 -8.98 -10.58
N SER A 118 0.14 -8.07 -10.05
CA SER A 118 -0.79 -7.30 -10.85
C SER A 118 -0.03 -6.40 -11.85
N ALA A 119 -0.71 -5.98 -12.91
CA ALA A 119 -0.10 -5.14 -13.94
C ALA A 119 -0.29 -3.66 -13.62
N GLY A 120 0.76 -2.86 -13.82
CA GLY A 120 0.76 -1.43 -13.53
C GLY A 120 1.41 -1.16 -12.18
N ASP A 121 1.00 -0.05 -11.56
CA ASP A 121 1.28 0.26 -10.16
C ASP A 121 0.09 -0.06 -9.27
N GLU A 122 -0.13 -1.34 -8.96
CA GLU A 122 -1.29 -1.74 -8.15
C GLU A 122 -1.22 -1.20 -6.72
N GLY A 123 0.00 -0.98 -6.21
CA GLY A 123 0.24 -0.33 -4.93
C GLY A 123 -0.29 1.10 -4.91
N ALA A 124 0.10 1.93 -5.87
CA ALA A 124 -0.33 3.32 -5.96
C ALA A 124 -1.81 3.42 -6.31
N ILE A 125 -2.34 2.54 -7.16
CA ILE A 125 -3.78 2.45 -7.43
C ILE A 125 -4.53 2.17 -6.13
N PHE A 126 -4.06 1.18 -5.35
CA PHE A 126 -4.63 0.86 -4.05
C PHE A 126 -4.57 2.06 -3.10
N ALA A 127 -3.42 2.70 -2.96
CA ALA A 127 -3.22 3.86 -2.08
C ALA A 127 -4.19 5.01 -2.38
N GLU A 128 -4.39 5.31 -3.67
CA GLU A 128 -5.34 6.34 -4.10
C GLU A 128 -6.79 5.94 -3.82
N LEU A 129 -7.16 4.68 -4.07
CA LEU A 129 -8.51 4.17 -3.85
C LEU A 129 -8.89 4.12 -2.37
N VAL A 130 -7.99 3.71 -1.47
CA VAL A 130 -8.30 3.67 -0.03
C VAL A 130 -8.39 5.06 0.59
N GLN A 131 -7.69 6.05 0.04
CA GLN A 131 -7.74 7.43 0.55
C GLN A 131 -8.90 8.24 -0.05
N ARG A 132 -9.21 8.05 -1.34
CA ARG A 132 -10.18 8.89 -2.07
C ARG A 132 -11.47 8.19 -2.46
N GLY A 133 -11.48 6.86 -2.44
CA GLY A 133 -12.63 6.04 -2.85
C GLY A 133 -12.83 5.90 -4.37
N ALA A 134 -12.16 6.72 -5.18
CA ALA A 134 -12.27 6.67 -6.64
C ALA A 134 -11.04 7.29 -7.34
N LEU A 135 -10.77 6.83 -8.56
CA LEU A 135 -9.77 7.39 -9.48
C LEU A 135 -10.48 7.86 -10.75
N SER A 136 -10.02 8.96 -11.35
CA SER A 136 -10.45 9.27 -12.72
C SER A 136 -9.84 8.30 -13.73
N ASP A 137 -10.51 8.06 -14.84
CA ASP A 137 -10.01 7.19 -15.92
C ASP A 137 -8.59 7.59 -16.37
N SER A 138 -8.30 8.89 -16.41
CA SER A 138 -6.99 9.40 -16.78
C SER A 138 -5.89 9.06 -15.76
N GLN A 139 -6.18 9.12 -14.47
CA GLN A 139 -5.23 8.75 -13.41
C GLN A 139 -5.02 7.24 -13.39
N LEU A 140 -6.10 6.47 -13.49
CA LEU A 140 -6.02 5.02 -13.55
C LEU A 140 -5.22 4.55 -14.77
N ALA A 141 -5.41 5.18 -15.93
CA ALA A 141 -4.65 4.86 -17.13
C ALA A 141 -3.15 5.19 -17.00
N LEU A 142 -2.81 6.27 -16.31
CA LEU A 142 -1.41 6.62 -16.01
C LEU A 142 -0.78 5.56 -15.10
N LEU A 143 -1.40 5.26 -13.96
CA LEU A 143 -0.88 4.29 -12.99
C LEU A 143 -0.79 2.88 -13.58
N ARG A 144 -1.73 2.47 -14.44
CA ARG A 144 -1.64 1.18 -15.15
C ARG A 144 -0.55 1.11 -16.22
N ALA A 145 -0.06 2.26 -16.68
CA ALA A 145 1.02 2.34 -17.66
C ALA A 145 2.40 2.45 -16.99
N GLU A 146 2.46 2.72 -15.69
CA GLU A 146 3.70 2.67 -14.90
C GLU A 146 4.14 1.22 -14.69
N ASN A 147 5.45 1.00 -14.58
CA ASN A 147 6.03 -0.29 -14.21
C ASN A 147 6.74 -0.13 -12.86
N ASP A 148 6.31 -0.87 -11.85
CA ASP A 148 6.74 -0.70 -10.45
C ASP A 148 8.20 -0.99 -10.16
N TRP A 149 8.90 -1.66 -11.08
CA TRP A 149 10.33 -1.97 -10.90
C TRP A 149 11.25 -0.84 -11.38
N GLN A 150 10.72 0.29 -11.87
CA GLN A 150 11.49 1.43 -12.40
C GLN A 150 11.51 2.67 -11.50
N ARG A 151 11.11 2.59 -10.23
CA ARG A 151 11.18 3.73 -9.28
C ARG A 151 12.50 3.80 -8.51
#